data_AF-A0A0F9KTQ5-F1
#
_entry.id   AF-A0A0F9KTQ5-F1
#
_cell.length_a   1.000
_cell.length_b   1.000
_cell.length_c   1.000
_cell.angle_alpha   90.00
_cell.angle_beta   90.00
_cell.angle_gamma   90.00
#
_symmetry.space_group_name_H-M   'P 1'
#
loop_
_entity.id
_entity.type
_entity.pdbx_description
1 polymer ?
#
loop_
_entity_poly.entity_id
_entity_poly.type
_entity_poly.pdbx_seq_one_letter_code
_entity_poly.pdbx_strand_id
1 'polypeptide(L)'
;MKIRKGFVSNSSSSSYVCDVCGTAESGWDIGLSEAEMTECATGHIFCDSHMDSLKNNLTLKDKQAEALKWLEEQGEDSEDILEGCKSGDEDWINDTYDNMLEESDTRYSWPVESCPCCQLISVTDCSLIKYLLHCLGKTRETIEKEMKDKFGTENEMDNQILPPKE
;
A
#
# COMPACT_ATOMS: atom_id res chain seq x y z
N MET A 1 -15.37 10.83 23.19
CA MET A 1 -16.06 11.30 21.97
C MET A 1 -16.90 12.53 22.30
N LYS A 2 -16.67 13.70 21.67
CA LYS A 2 -17.57 14.88 21.82
C LYS A 2 -18.41 15.01 20.56
N ILE A 3 -19.73 14.85 20.69
CA ILE A 3 -20.69 15.07 19.60
C ILE A 3 -20.84 16.58 19.39
N ARG A 4 -20.58 17.06 18.17
CA ARG A 4 -20.80 18.46 17.77
C ARG A 4 -22.05 18.56 16.89
N LYS A 5 -22.99 19.41 17.31
CA LYS A 5 -24.20 19.77 16.55
C LYS A 5 -23.88 20.94 15.63
N GLY A 6 -23.27 20.66 14.48
CA GLY A 6 -22.96 21.66 13.45
C GLY A 6 -23.12 21.04 12.07
N PHE A 7 -23.62 21.84 11.13
CA PHE A 7 -23.79 21.49 9.72
C PHE A 7 -22.48 20.90 9.18
N VAL A 8 -22.54 19.70 8.61
CA VAL A 8 -21.38 19.10 7.92
C VAL A 8 -21.25 19.86 6.61
N SER A 9 -20.50 20.97 6.62
CA SER A 9 -19.82 21.41 5.40
C SER A 9 -18.99 20.20 5.00
N ASN A 10 -19.17 19.69 3.78
CA ASN A 10 -18.32 18.65 3.22
C ASN A 10 -16.86 19.10 3.37
N SER A 11 -16.20 18.63 4.42
CA SER A 11 -14.78 18.86 4.59
C SER A 11 -14.14 18.04 3.49
N SER A 12 -13.77 18.67 2.38
CA SER A 12 -12.88 18.09 1.38
C SER A 12 -11.48 17.87 1.95
N SER A 13 -11.36 17.53 3.23
CA SER A 13 -10.12 17.13 3.84
C SER A 13 -9.90 15.67 3.49
N SER A 14 -8.91 15.40 2.65
CA SER A 14 -8.40 14.06 2.38
C SER A 14 -7.29 13.75 3.37
N SER A 15 -7.21 12.49 3.81
CA SER A 15 -6.12 12.02 4.67
C SER A 15 -5.73 10.61 4.25
N TYR A 16 -4.43 10.38 4.09
CA TYR A 16 -3.85 9.10 3.69
C TYR A 16 -2.88 8.64 4.76
N VAL A 17 -2.93 7.35 5.10
CA VAL A 17 -2.03 6.73 6.09
C VAL A 17 -1.32 5.59 5.42
N CYS A 18 0.01 5.56 5.52
CA CYS A 18 0.80 4.46 4.99
C CYS A 18 0.62 3.21 5.85
N ASP A 19 0.18 2.12 5.24
CA ASP A 19 0.00 0.79 5.86
C ASP A 19 1.32 0.12 6.28
N VAL A 20 2.46 0.62 5.80
CA VAL A 20 3.79 0.06 6.09
C VAL A 20 4.46 0.75 7.29
N CYS A 21 4.48 2.08 7.34
CA CYS A 21 5.16 2.84 8.40
C CYS A 21 4.24 3.66 9.31
N GLY A 22 2.95 3.79 8.96
CA GLY A 22 1.99 4.57 9.74
C GLY A 22 2.09 6.09 9.56
N THR A 23 2.94 6.59 8.65
CA THR A 23 3.01 8.03 8.34
C THR A 23 1.66 8.47 7.78
N ALA A 24 1.15 9.58 8.30
CA ALA A 24 -0.16 10.12 7.92
C ALA A 24 0.00 11.50 7.32
N GLU A 25 -0.49 11.67 6.10
CA GLU A 25 -0.53 12.94 5.39
C GLU A 25 -1.98 13.38 5.22
N SER A 26 -2.26 14.67 5.44
CA SER A 26 -3.62 15.20 5.37
C SER A 26 -3.65 16.65 4.91
N GLY A 27 -4.69 17.01 4.17
CA GLY A 27 -4.81 18.33 3.59
C GLY A 27 -6.16 18.55 2.94
N TRP A 28 -6.41 19.78 2.50
CA TRP A 28 -7.63 20.14 1.79
C TRP A 28 -7.47 19.80 0.31
N ASP A 29 -8.40 19.01 -0.21
CA ASP A 29 -8.46 18.54 -1.59
C ASP A 29 -7.21 17.78 -2.05
N ILE A 30 -6.42 17.22 -1.11
CA ILE A 30 -5.15 16.56 -1.48
C ILE A 30 -5.37 15.21 -2.17
N GLY A 31 -4.65 15.00 -3.28
CA GLY A 31 -4.56 13.72 -3.97
C GLY A 31 -3.46 12.82 -3.43
N LEU A 32 -3.41 11.56 -3.88
CA LEU A 32 -2.30 10.64 -3.56
C LEU A 32 -0.95 11.19 -4.04
N SER A 33 -0.94 11.89 -5.17
CA SER A 33 0.28 12.49 -5.72
C SER A 33 0.88 13.58 -4.83
N GLU A 34 0.03 14.40 -4.22
CA GLU A 34 0.45 15.48 -3.31
C GLU A 34 0.78 14.95 -1.91
N ALA A 35 0.21 13.80 -1.55
CA ALA A 35 0.52 13.10 -0.31
C ALA A 35 1.78 12.23 -0.40
N GLU A 36 2.42 12.11 -1.58
CA GLU A 36 3.53 11.18 -1.85
C GLU A 36 3.17 9.73 -1.43
N MET A 37 1.93 9.34 -1.79
CA MET A 37 1.35 8.05 -1.47
C MET A 37 0.90 7.34 -2.74
N THR A 38 0.84 6.02 -2.66
CA THR A 38 0.41 5.12 -3.71
C THR A 38 -0.60 4.13 -3.14
N GLU A 39 -1.69 3.90 -3.86
CA GLU A 39 -2.76 2.93 -3.57
C GLU A 39 -2.68 1.76 -4.55
N CYS A 40 -2.68 0.54 -4.03
CA CYS A 40 -2.75 -0.66 -4.86
C CYS A 40 -4.18 -1.01 -5.27
N ALA A 41 -4.34 -1.88 -6.28
CA ALA A 41 -5.66 -2.29 -6.77
C ALA A 41 -6.57 -2.98 -5.70
N THR A 42 -6.01 -3.44 -4.57
CA THR A 42 -6.80 -3.97 -3.44
C THR A 42 -7.07 -2.93 -2.34
N GLY A 43 -6.60 -1.70 -2.50
CA GLY A 43 -6.82 -0.57 -1.58
C GLY A 43 -5.82 -0.43 -0.44
N HIS A 44 -4.61 -1.03 -0.52
CA HIS A 44 -3.54 -0.72 0.43
C HIS A 44 -2.84 0.57 0.04
N ILE A 45 -2.59 1.44 1.00
CA ILE A 45 -1.94 2.74 0.79
C ILE A 45 -0.55 2.72 1.40
N PHE A 46 0.46 3.14 0.66
CA PHE A 46 1.83 3.24 1.16
C PHE A 46 2.56 4.43 0.56
N CYS A 47 3.51 5.01 1.31
CA CYS A 47 4.27 6.16 0.82
C CYS A 47 5.28 5.75 -0.25
N ASP A 48 5.62 6.68 -1.12
CA ASP A 48 6.48 6.47 -2.29
C ASP A 48 7.89 5.96 -1.89
N SER A 49 8.37 6.29 -0.68
CA SER A 49 9.63 5.75 -0.16
C SER A 49 9.62 4.22 0.04
N HIS A 50 8.46 3.63 0.35
CA HIS A 50 8.32 2.17 0.42
C HIS A 50 8.16 1.55 -0.97
N MET A 51 7.63 2.30 -1.94
CA MET A 51 7.64 1.87 -3.34
C MET A 51 9.08 1.72 -3.85
N ASP A 52 9.95 2.71 -3.61
CA ASP A 52 11.34 2.68 -4.08
C ASP A 52 12.13 1.50 -3.50
N SER A 53 11.84 1.13 -2.25
CA SER A 53 12.43 -0.07 -1.64
C SER A 53 12.05 -1.36 -2.37
N LEU A 54 10.87 -1.42 -3.01
CA LEU A 54 10.42 -2.56 -3.81
C LEU A 54 10.95 -2.50 -5.25
N LYS A 55 11.05 -1.30 -5.84
CA LYS A 55 11.74 -1.11 -7.14
C LYS A 55 13.17 -1.65 -7.10
N ASN A 56 13.85 -1.52 -5.96
CA ASN A 56 15.19 -2.05 -5.75
C ASN A 56 15.23 -3.58 -5.55
N ASN A 57 14.08 -4.22 -5.27
CA ASN A 57 13.97 -5.68 -5.14
C ASN A 57 13.56 -6.38 -6.43
N LEU A 58 13.07 -5.65 -7.44
CA LEU A 58 12.78 -6.19 -8.77
C LEU A 58 14.09 -6.52 -9.49
N THR A 59 14.12 -7.65 -10.21
CA THR A 59 15.29 -7.98 -11.01
C THR A 59 15.34 -7.09 -12.26
N LEU A 60 16.53 -6.82 -12.78
CA LEU A 60 16.72 -6.08 -14.04
C LEU A 60 15.90 -6.64 -15.20
N LYS A 61 15.68 -7.96 -15.23
CA LYS A 61 14.88 -8.62 -16.26
C LYS A 61 13.40 -8.30 -16.17
N ASP A 62 12.88 -8.15 -14.96
CA ASP A 62 11.47 -7.82 -14.74
C ASP A 62 11.21 -6.37 -15.17
N LYS A 63 12.09 -5.45 -14.77
CA LYS A 63 12.05 -4.04 -15.20
C LYS A 63 12.14 -3.91 -16.73
N GLN A 64 13.06 -4.65 -17.35
CA GLN A 64 13.23 -4.67 -18.80
C GLN A 64 11.96 -5.16 -19.52
N ALA A 65 11.30 -6.20 -19.02
CA ALA A 65 10.10 -6.74 -19.63
C ALA A 65 8.92 -5.76 -19.59
N GLU A 66 8.73 -5.07 -18.46
CA GLU A 66 7.67 -4.06 -18.32
C GLU A 66 7.95 -2.82 -19.16
N ALA A 67 9.19 -2.31 -19.15
CA ALA A 67 9.60 -1.17 -19.96
C ALA A 67 9.43 -1.44 -21.47
N LEU A 68 9.82 -2.63 -21.95
CA LEU A 68 9.61 -3.05 -23.33
C LEU A 68 8.13 -3.06 -23.71
N LYS A 69 7.28 -3.60 -22.84
CA LYS A 69 5.84 -3.66 -23.08
C LYS A 69 5.23 -2.26 -23.17
N TRP A 70 5.64 -1.34 -22.31
CA TRP A 70 5.19 0.04 -22.35
C TRP A 70 5.61 0.78 -23.62
N LEU A 71 6.87 0.60 -24.06
CA LEU A 71 7.36 1.15 -25.32
C LEU A 71 6.56 0.64 -26.54
N GLU A 72 6.26 -0.66 -26.56
CA GLU A 72 5.41 -1.27 -27.59
C GLU A 72 3.99 -0.66 -27.59
N GLU A 73 3.41 -0.40 -26.41
CA GLU A 73 2.08 0.20 -26.25
C GLU A 73 2.02 1.67 -26.72
N GLN A 74 3.12 2.44 -26.58
CA GLN A 74 3.20 3.82 -27.09
C GLN A 74 3.40 3.91 -28.61
N GLY A 75 3.64 2.78 -29.29
CA GLY A 75 3.96 2.77 -30.72
C GLY A 75 5.33 3.38 -31.04
N GLU A 76 6.22 3.43 -30.05
CA GLU A 76 7.63 3.85 -30.19
C GLU A 76 8.42 2.72 -30.85
N ASP A 77 8.32 2.63 -32.19
CA ASP A 77 9.01 1.65 -33.04
C ASP A 77 10.46 2.07 -33.39
N SER A 78 11.05 2.97 -32.60
CA SER A 78 12.42 3.45 -32.78
C SER A 78 13.40 2.31 -32.49
N GLU A 79 14.06 1.79 -33.53
CA GLU A 79 15.07 0.72 -33.43
C GLU A 79 16.10 1.01 -32.33
N ASP A 80 16.50 2.27 -32.13
CA ASP A 80 17.49 2.70 -31.14
C ASP A 80 17.03 2.47 -29.68
N ILE A 81 15.73 2.62 -29.39
CA ILE A 81 15.16 2.47 -28.04
C ILE A 81 14.99 0.98 -27.70
N LEU A 82 14.49 0.20 -28.67
CA LEU A 82 14.38 -1.25 -28.53
C LEU A 82 15.75 -1.93 -28.41
N GLU A 83 16.76 -1.43 -29.13
CA GLU A 83 18.15 -1.91 -29.06
C GLU A 83 18.78 -1.59 -27.71
N GLY A 84 18.56 -0.38 -27.15
CA GLY A 84 18.99 0.00 -25.81
C GLY A 84 18.41 -0.92 -24.73
N CYS A 85 17.12 -1.19 -24.78
CA CYS A 85 16.45 -2.07 -23.84
C CYS A 85 16.94 -3.52 -23.98
N LYS A 86 17.17 -4.01 -25.21
CA LYS A 86 17.68 -5.37 -25.49
C LYS A 86 19.17 -5.55 -25.19
N SER A 87 19.95 -4.48 -25.19
CA SER A 87 21.40 -4.52 -24.96
C SER A 87 21.77 -4.96 -23.54
N GLY A 88 20.84 -4.87 -22.59
CA GLY A 88 21.07 -5.22 -21.19
C GLY A 88 21.82 -4.14 -20.40
N ASP A 89 21.91 -2.92 -20.93
CA ASP A 89 22.45 -1.76 -20.21
C ASP A 89 21.54 -1.42 -19.02
N GLU A 90 22.07 -1.61 -17.80
CA GLU A 90 21.32 -1.45 -16.56
C GLU A 90 20.84 -0.02 -16.35
N ASP A 91 21.66 0.98 -16.71
CA ASP A 91 21.32 2.40 -16.53
C ASP A 91 20.18 2.78 -17.46
N TRP A 92 20.24 2.31 -18.71
CA TRP A 92 19.21 2.55 -19.71
C TRP A 92 17.87 1.87 -19.34
N ILE A 93 17.93 0.62 -18.84
CA ILE A 93 16.73 -0.12 -18.39
C ILE A 93 16.08 0.58 -17.20
N ASN A 94 16.87 1.03 -16.21
CA ASN A 94 16.33 1.73 -15.05
C ASN A 94 15.70 3.07 -15.45
N ASP A 95 16.38 3.88 -16.27
CA ASP A 95 15.88 5.19 -16.73
C ASP A 95 14.58 5.04 -17.52
N THR A 96 14.50 4.05 -18.41
CA THR A 96 13.28 3.79 -19.20
C THR A 96 12.13 3.32 -18.31
N TYR A 97 12.42 2.44 -17.34
CA TYR A 97 11.41 1.95 -16.39
C TYR A 97 10.91 3.07 -15.48
N ASP A 98 11.77 3.97 -15.01
CA ASP A 98 11.39 5.11 -14.19
C ASP A 98 10.53 6.10 -15.00
N ASN A 99 10.91 6.40 -16.25
CA ASN A 99 10.10 7.23 -17.16
C ASN A 99 8.72 6.61 -17.42
N MET A 100 8.65 5.29 -17.64
CA MET A 100 7.37 4.57 -17.76
C MET A 100 6.48 4.79 -16.53
N LEU A 101 7.04 4.68 -15.33
CA LEU A 101 6.30 4.85 -14.08
C LEU A 101 5.87 6.29 -13.84
N GLU A 102 6.64 7.28 -14.28
CA GLU A 102 6.27 8.68 -14.18
C GLU A 102 5.12 9.05 -15.14
N GLU A 103 5.13 8.49 -16.36
CA GLU A 103 4.10 8.77 -17.35
C GLU A 103 2.81 7.96 -17.13
N SER A 104 2.92 6.74 -16.61
CA SER A 104 1.78 5.95 -16.19
C SER A 104 1.43 6.32 -14.75
N ASP A 105 0.48 7.24 -14.54
CA ASP A 105 -0.03 7.59 -13.21
C ASP A 105 -0.74 6.38 -12.55
N THR A 106 0.06 5.42 -12.11
CA THR A 106 -0.32 4.13 -11.53
C THR A 106 -0.57 4.25 -10.04
N ARG A 107 -0.49 5.47 -9.48
CA ARG A 107 -0.64 5.75 -8.06
C ARG A 107 -1.98 5.32 -7.48
N TYR A 108 -3.03 5.22 -8.29
CA TYR A 108 -4.36 4.80 -7.84
C TYR A 108 -4.69 3.33 -8.16
N SER A 109 -3.78 2.61 -8.81
CA SER A 109 -4.02 1.23 -9.25
C SER A 109 -2.74 0.41 -9.29
N TRP A 110 -1.88 0.59 -8.28
CA TRP A 110 -0.60 -0.10 -8.24
C TRP A 110 -0.80 -1.63 -8.25
N PRO A 111 0.00 -2.38 -9.04
CA PRO A 111 -0.14 -3.83 -9.16
C PRO A 111 -0.08 -4.55 -7.81
N VAL A 112 -0.90 -5.60 -7.66
CA VAL A 112 -1.00 -6.39 -6.41
C VAL A 112 0.26 -7.21 -6.18
N GLU A 113 0.88 -7.66 -7.27
CA GLU A 113 2.15 -8.38 -7.33
C GLU A 113 3.29 -7.54 -6.78
N SER A 114 3.19 -6.22 -6.91
CA SER A 114 4.22 -5.25 -6.52
C SER A 114 3.83 -4.46 -5.26
N CYS A 115 2.78 -4.87 -4.54
CA CYS A 115 2.34 -4.23 -3.29
C CYS A 115 2.96 -4.91 -2.06
N PRO A 116 3.62 -4.16 -1.14
CA PRO A 116 4.33 -4.76 0.00
C PRO A 116 3.38 -5.45 1.00
N CYS A 117 2.18 -4.93 1.14
CA CYS A 117 1.15 -5.50 2.02
C CYS A 117 0.55 -6.76 1.41
N CYS A 118 0.25 -6.76 0.11
CA CYS A 118 -0.30 -7.93 -0.58
C CYS A 118 0.67 -9.11 -0.63
N GLN A 119 1.96 -8.82 -0.83
CA GLN A 119 3.02 -9.83 -0.82
C GLN A 119 3.49 -10.21 0.59
N LEU A 120 2.85 -9.68 1.65
CA LEU A 120 3.19 -9.91 3.05
C LEU A 120 4.64 -9.56 3.42
N ILE A 121 5.28 -8.68 2.65
CA ILE A 121 6.59 -8.11 2.97
C ILE A 121 6.45 -7.20 4.20
N SER A 122 5.38 -6.40 4.22
CA SER A 122 4.92 -5.70 5.42
C SER A 122 3.58 -6.26 5.87
N VAL A 123 3.49 -6.66 7.14
CA VAL A 123 2.29 -7.28 7.69
C VAL A 123 1.46 -6.22 8.40
N THR A 124 0.26 -5.97 7.87
CA THR A 124 -0.71 -5.05 8.47
C THR A 124 -1.48 -5.72 9.61
N ASP A 125 -2.00 -4.93 10.55
CA ASP A 125 -2.86 -5.42 11.64
C ASP A 125 -4.09 -6.16 11.09
N CYS A 126 -4.64 -5.70 9.97
CA CYS A 126 -5.73 -6.37 9.29
C CYS A 126 -5.34 -7.79 8.85
N SER A 127 -4.12 -7.97 8.35
CA SER A 127 -3.58 -9.27 7.95
C SER A 127 -3.31 -10.16 9.17
N LEU A 128 -2.78 -9.59 10.26
CA LEU A 128 -2.60 -10.29 11.53
C LEU A 128 -3.93 -10.78 12.11
N ILE A 129 -4.96 -9.94 12.14
CA ILE A 129 -6.29 -10.30 12.63
C ILE A 129 -6.86 -11.46 11.80
N LYS A 130 -6.78 -11.39 10.46
CA LYS A 130 -7.22 -12.48 9.57
C LYS A 130 -6.49 -13.78 9.87
N TYR A 131 -5.17 -13.71 10.04
CA TYR A 131 -4.34 -14.87 10.37
C TYR A 131 -4.67 -15.46 11.74
N LEU A 132 -4.88 -14.63 12.77
CA LEU A 132 -5.26 -15.05 14.11
C LEU A 132 -6.65 -15.71 14.13
N LEU A 133 -7.63 -15.13 13.43
CA LEU A 133 -8.96 -15.74 13.29
C LEU A 133 -8.89 -17.12 12.62
N HIS A 134 -8.05 -17.25 11.58
CA HIS A 134 -7.80 -18.53 10.93
C HIS A 134 -7.16 -19.55 11.88
N CYS A 135 -6.10 -19.17 12.61
CA CYS A 135 -5.44 -20.03 13.59
C CYS A 135 -6.37 -20.50 14.71
N LEU A 136 -7.30 -19.63 15.14
CA LEU A 136 -8.28 -19.95 16.18
C LEU A 136 -9.46 -20.76 15.66
N GLY A 137 -9.63 -20.88 14.33
CA GLY A 137 -10.80 -21.51 13.71
C GLY A 137 -12.10 -20.79 14.05
N LYS A 138 -12.05 -19.49 14.34
CA LYS A 138 -13.20 -18.69 14.79
C LYS A 138 -13.50 -17.58 13.80
N THR A 139 -14.77 -17.20 13.71
CA THR A 139 -15.19 -16.03 12.96
C THR A 139 -15.10 -14.78 13.81
N ARG A 140 -15.09 -13.61 13.15
CA ARG A 140 -15.11 -12.31 13.83
C ARG A 140 -16.31 -12.19 14.77
N GLU A 141 -17.50 -12.62 14.35
CA GLU A 141 -18.73 -12.52 15.15
C GLU A 141 -18.64 -13.39 16.41
N THR A 142 -17.99 -14.55 16.31
CA THR A 142 -17.79 -15.45 17.45
C THR A 142 -16.89 -14.80 18.49
N ILE A 143 -15.77 -14.20 18.05
CA ILE A 143 -14.85 -13.47 18.93
C ILE A 143 -15.52 -12.23 19.55
N GLU A 144 -16.27 -11.46 18.77
CA GLU A 144 -16.99 -10.29 19.27
C GLU A 144 -18.01 -10.66 20.35
N LYS A 145 -18.71 -11.79 20.19
CA LYS A 145 -19.62 -12.29 21.21
C LYS A 145 -18.88 -12.72 22.47
N GLU A 146 -17.81 -13.52 22.32
CA GLU A 146 -16.99 -13.94 23.47
C GLU A 146 -16.39 -12.74 24.22
N MET A 147 -15.98 -11.69 23.50
CA MET A 147 -15.46 -10.46 24.07
C MET A 147 -16.53 -9.75 24.91
N LYS A 148 -17.74 -9.57 24.37
CA LYS A 148 -18.87 -8.92 25.07
C LYS A 148 -19.41 -9.76 26.23
N ASP A 149 -19.34 -11.08 26.14
CA ASP A 149 -19.77 -11.99 27.20
C ASP A 149 -18.76 -12.00 28.37
N LYS A 150 -17.46 -11.82 28.09
CA LYS A 150 -16.38 -11.83 29.10
C LYS A 150 -16.10 -10.47 29.71
N PHE A 151 -16.22 -9.39 28.94
CA PHE A 151 -15.86 -8.04 29.37
C PHE A 151 -17.04 -7.09 29.21
N GLY A 152 -17.34 -6.33 30.27
CA GLY A 152 -18.41 -5.32 30.24
C GLY A 152 -17.94 -4.01 29.61
N THR A 153 -16.64 -3.69 29.72
CA THR A 153 -16.05 -2.48 29.12
C THR A 153 -14.67 -2.76 28.51
N GLU A 154 -14.26 -1.92 27.55
CA GLU A 154 -12.93 -1.96 26.94
C GLU A 154 -11.81 -1.79 27.99
N ASN A 155 -12.03 -0.92 28.98
CA ASN A 155 -11.07 -0.68 30.06
C ASN A 155 -10.89 -1.92 30.96
N GLU A 156 -11.93 -2.71 31.20
CA GLU A 156 -11.82 -3.99 31.93
C GLU A 156 -10.97 -5.01 31.16
N MET A 157 -11.11 -5.02 29.84
CA MET A 157 -10.35 -5.88 28.95
C MET A 157 -8.86 -5.48 28.96
N ASP A 158 -8.55 -4.20 28.74
CA ASP A 158 -7.16 -3.71 28.71
C ASP A 158 -6.39 -4.02 30.01
N ASN A 159 -7.06 -3.88 31.18
CA ASN A 159 -6.46 -4.15 32.47
C ASN A 159 -6.17 -5.65 32.73
N GLN A 160 -6.86 -6.56 32.05
CA GLN A 160 -6.66 -8.01 32.17
C GLN A 160 -5.73 -8.60 31.12
N ILE A 161 -5.52 -7.91 29.99
CA ILE A 161 -4.68 -8.36 28.88
C ILE A 161 -3.21 -7.91 29.00
N LEU A 162 -2.88 -7.01 29.95
CA LEU A 162 -1.48 -6.61 30.18
C LEU A 162 -0.57 -7.85 30.42
N PRO A 163 0.62 -7.90 29.78
CA PRO A 163 1.54 -9.01 29.97
C PRO A 163 2.01 -9.11 31.42
N PRO A 164 2.54 -10.26 31.88
CA PRO A 164 3.24 -10.31 33.17
C PRO A 164 4.31 -9.21 33.16
N LYS A 165 4.27 -8.33 34.16
CA LYS A 165 5.35 -7.37 34.39
C LYS A 165 6.64 -8.17 34.54
N GLU A 166 7.60 -7.96 33.64
CA GLU A 166 8.99 -8.40 33.82
C GLU A 166 9.59 -7.83 35.11
#